data_AF-A0A926J829-F1
#
_entry.id   AF-A0A926J829-F1
#
_cell.length_a   1.000
_cell.length_b   1.000
_cell.length_c   1.000
_cell.angle_alpha   90.00
_cell.angle_beta   90.00
_cell.angle_gamma   90.00
#
_symmetry.space_group_name_H-M   'P 1'
#
loop_
_entity.id
_entity.type
_entity.pdbx_description
1 polymer ?
#
loop_
_entity_poly.entity_id
_entity_poly.type
_entity_poly.pdbx_seq_one_letter_code
_entity_poly.pdbx_strand_id
1 'polypeptide(L)'
;MRPTATPSREEAGLNPDFELYDNVGRTAEQIRAYHTRSATSDDLHRWAKRDAEGFRTQHPLPTQPLPVPDLAPYLTALAAAETPAEFSTVTNALLEAAEPLLHTVVDYLAAAAQWRRQNRGAAQGSPPVLLRDAASRILTALAMAADADLQMLRAHYDPSPDIDTLLKQAQGSRGTPPAPPPTGQHPGSGGPRR
;
A
#
# COMPACT_ATOMS: atom_id res chain seq x y z
N MET A 1 14.99 42.64 26.57
CA MET A 1 14.39 41.36 27.01
C MET A 1 13.07 41.67 27.69
N ARG A 2 11.94 41.37 27.03
CA ARG A 2 10.60 41.43 27.61
C ARG A 2 10.08 39.99 27.74
N PRO A 3 9.47 39.60 28.86
CA PRO A 3 8.88 38.28 28.99
C PRO A 3 7.62 38.22 28.12
N THR A 4 7.58 37.27 27.19
CA THR A 4 6.35 36.89 26.48
C THR A 4 5.45 36.17 27.47
N ALA A 5 4.33 36.81 27.82
CA ALA A 5 3.28 36.22 28.62
C ALA A 5 2.73 34.98 27.92
N THR A 6 2.80 33.84 28.60
CA THR A 6 2.00 32.65 28.27
C THR A 6 0.52 33.03 28.37
N PRO A 7 -0.31 32.85 27.33
CA PRO A 7 -1.74 33.06 27.50
C PRO A 7 -2.29 32.04 28.50
N SER A 8 -2.94 32.57 29.53
CA SER A 8 -3.58 31.81 30.61
C SER A 8 -4.57 30.79 30.04
N ARG A 9 -4.59 29.62 30.67
CA ARG A 9 -5.39 28.42 30.37
C ARG A 9 -6.92 28.61 30.53
N GLU A 10 -7.39 29.85 30.58
CA GLU A 10 -8.78 30.23 30.91
C GLU A 10 -9.55 30.92 29.77
N GLU A 11 -8.93 31.22 28.62
CA GLU A 11 -9.66 31.64 27.41
C GLU A 11 -10.06 30.45 26.50
N ALA A 12 -10.30 29.29 27.11
CA ALA A 12 -10.92 28.14 26.44
C ALA A 12 -12.45 28.30 26.47
N GLY A 13 -12.97 29.20 25.63
CA GLY A 13 -14.39 29.41 25.39
C GLY A 13 -14.56 30.68 24.56
N LEU A 14 -15.28 30.74 23.45
CA LEU A 14 -16.26 29.86 22.84
C LEU A 14 -16.17 30.09 21.33
N ASN A 15 -16.40 29.05 20.51
CA ASN A 15 -16.93 29.28 19.17
C ASN A 15 -18.25 30.08 19.36
N PRO A 16 -18.46 31.23 18.71
CA PRO A 16 -19.66 32.05 18.92
C PRO A 16 -20.98 31.35 18.59
N ASP A 17 -20.95 30.11 18.08
CA ASP A 17 -22.11 29.30 17.70
C ASP A 17 -22.53 28.26 18.76
N PHE A 18 -22.01 28.30 19.99
CA PHE A 18 -22.32 27.30 21.03
C PHE A 18 -23.62 27.59 21.79
N GLU A 19 -24.78 27.24 21.23
CA GLU A 19 -26.01 27.10 22.01
C GLU A 19 -26.02 25.77 22.80
N LEU A 20 -26.21 25.89 24.11
CA LEU A 20 -26.05 24.82 25.11
C LEU A 20 -26.99 23.61 24.90
N TYR A 21 -28.07 23.76 24.14
CA TYR A 21 -29.16 22.77 24.07
C TYR A 21 -29.47 22.20 22.67
N ASP A 22 -28.79 22.62 21.61
CA ASP A 22 -28.96 22.00 20.29
C ASP A 22 -27.83 21.00 19.99
N ASN A 23 -28.14 19.70 20.07
CA ASN A 23 -27.26 18.61 19.70
C ASN A 23 -27.48 18.12 18.25
N VAL A 24 -28.50 18.64 17.56
CA VAL A 24 -28.82 18.23 16.19
C VAL A 24 -27.80 18.86 15.26
N GLY A 25 -27.04 18.01 14.55
CA GLY A 25 -25.98 18.46 13.64
C GLY A 25 -24.57 18.53 14.25
N ARG A 26 -24.37 18.16 15.53
CA ARG A 26 -23.02 18.06 16.12
C ARG A 26 -22.28 16.84 15.58
N THR A 27 -21.01 17.05 15.21
CA THR A 27 -20.10 15.93 14.94
C THR A 27 -19.72 15.24 16.25
N ALA A 28 -19.42 13.93 16.17
CA ALA A 28 -18.97 13.16 17.35
C ALA A 28 -17.71 13.76 18.00
N GLU A 29 -16.87 14.42 17.20
CA GLU A 29 -15.67 15.13 17.67
C GLU A 29 -16.02 16.34 18.53
N GLN A 30 -16.96 17.18 18.09
CA GLN A 30 -17.40 18.36 18.84
C GLN A 30 -18.03 17.97 20.18
N ILE A 31 -18.81 16.90 20.21
CA ILE A 31 -19.39 16.37 21.46
C ILE A 31 -18.28 15.93 22.42
N ARG A 32 -17.31 15.15 21.92
CA ARG A 32 -16.18 14.68 22.73
C ARG A 32 -15.36 15.86 23.26
N ALA A 33 -15.00 16.81 22.40
CA ALA A 33 -14.21 17.99 22.72
C ALA A 33 -14.87 18.84 23.82
N TYR A 34 -16.20 19.02 23.77
CA TYR A 34 -16.95 19.69 24.83
C TYR A 34 -16.82 18.97 26.18
N HIS A 35 -17.00 17.65 26.20
CA HIS A 35 -16.91 16.87 27.44
C HIS A 35 -15.48 16.81 28.02
N THR A 36 -14.46 16.76 27.17
CA THR A 36 -13.05 16.69 27.58
C THR A 36 -12.38 18.06 27.67
N ARG A 37 -13.13 19.17 27.46
CA ARG A 37 -12.63 20.54 27.38
C ARG A 37 -11.38 20.66 26.50
N SER A 38 -11.43 20.01 25.35
CA SER A 38 -10.33 19.93 24.38
C SER A 38 -10.66 20.78 23.15
N ALA A 39 -9.64 21.22 22.42
CA ALA A 39 -9.83 21.85 21.12
C ALA A 39 -10.32 20.84 20.09
N THR A 40 -11.15 21.27 19.13
CA THR A 40 -11.47 20.48 17.94
C THR A 40 -10.32 20.55 16.92
N SER A 41 -10.30 19.63 15.95
CA SER A 41 -9.39 19.69 14.80
C SER A 41 -9.48 21.04 14.07
N ASP A 42 -10.70 21.57 13.87
CA ASP A 42 -10.90 22.86 13.22
C ASP A 42 -10.31 24.02 14.01
N ASP A 43 -10.42 23.99 15.34
CA ASP A 43 -9.80 25.00 16.20
C ASP A 43 -8.27 24.95 16.11
N LEU A 44 -7.69 23.76 16.16
CA LEU A 44 -6.24 23.57 16.02
C LEU A 44 -5.73 24.09 14.67
N HIS A 45 -6.42 23.81 13.58
CA HIS A 45 -6.05 24.31 12.25
C HIS A 45 -6.21 25.83 12.14
N ARG A 46 -7.28 26.40 12.71
CA ARG A 46 -7.54 27.84 12.69
C ARG A 46 -6.45 28.60 13.45
N TRP A 47 -6.08 28.13 14.64
CA TRP A 47 -4.99 28.71 15.43
C TRP A 47 -3.65 28.59 14.71
N ALA A 48 -3.33 27.42 14.17
CA ALA A 48 -2.10 27.23 13.40
C ALA A 48 -2.02 28.15 12.17
N LYS A 49 -3.14 28.33 11.45
CA LYS A 49 -3.22 29.23 10.29
C LYS A 49 -2.95 30.69 10.67
N ARG A 50 -3.54 31.14 11.79
CA ARG A 50 -3.31 32.49 12.32
C ARG A 50 -1.85 32.69 12.71
N ASP A 51 -1.30 31.76 13.50
CA ASP A 51 0.05 31.89 14.04
C ASP A 51 1.12 31.78 12.93
N ALA A 52 0.82 31.08 11.82
CA ALA A 52 1.68 30.95 10.65
C ALA A 52 1.48 32.04 9.57
N GLU A 53 0.66 33.07 9.80
CA GLU A 53 0.32 34.08 8.77
C GLU A 53 1.57 34.79 8.21
N GLY A 54 2.48 35.22 9.08
CA GLY A 54 3.74 35.84 8.67
C GLY A 54 4.63 34.89 7.86
N PHE A 55 4.70 33.62 8.26
CA PHE A 55 5.45 32.59 7.53
C PHE A 55 4.86 32.35 6.14
N ARG A 56 3.54 32.25 6.01
CA ARG A 56 2.85 32.06 4.73
C ARG A 56 3.03 33.25 3.78
N THR A 57 3.15 34.45 4.32
CA THR A 57 3.43 35.67 3.53
C THR A 57 4.86 35.65 2.99
N GLN A 58 5.83 35.19 3.79
CA GLN A 58 7.23 35.07 3.38
C GLN A 58 7.51 33.86 2.47
N HIS A 59 6.71 32.81 2.61
CA HIS A 59 6.84 31.55 1.87
C HIS A 59 5.50 31.20 1.20
N PRO A 60 5.12 31.91 0.13
CA PRO A 60 3.88 31.61 -0.58
C PRO A 60 3.96 30.21 -1.18
N LEU A 61 3.01 29.36 -0.79
CA LEU A 61 2.84 28.04 -1.38
C LEU A 61 1.86 28.12 -2.56
N PRO A 62 2.04 27.31 -3.62
CA PRO A 62 1.08 27.22 -4.71
C PRO A 62 -0.33 26.90 -4.17
N THR A 63 -1.33 27.64 -4.64
CA THR A 63 -2.74 27.43 -4.29
C THR A 63 -3.50 26.62 -5.34
N GLN A 64 -2.91 26.47 -6.52
CA GLN A 64 -3.47 25.64 -7.58
C GLN A 64 -3.34 24.17 -7.17
N PRO A 65 -4.39 23.35 -7.36
CA PRO A 65 -4.30 21.93 -7.12
C PRO A 65 -3.20 21.33 -7.98
N LEU A 66 -2.54 20.28 -7.47
CA LEU A 66 -1.66 19.48 -8.30
C LEU A 66 -2.45 18.89 -9.48
N PRO A 67 -1.83 18.74 -10.66
CA PRO A 67 -2.50 18.12 -11.79
C PRO A 67 -2.95 16.71 -11.39
N VAL A 68 -4.24 16.44 -11.56
CA VAL A 68 -4.82 15.12 -11.31
C VAL A 68 -4.65 14.29 -12.59
N PRO A 69 -4.02 13.10 -12.52
CA PRO A 69 -3.93 12.21 -13.68
C PRO A 69 -5.33 11.87 -14.21
N ASP A 70 -5.52 11.97 -15.52
CA ASP A 70 -6.73 11.44 -16.15
C ASP A 70 -6.65 9.91 -16.18
N LEU A 71 -7.48 9.26 -15.35
CA LEU A 71 -7.56 7.81 -15.25
C LEU A 71 -8.53 7.19 -16.26
N ALA A 72 -9.33 7.99 -16.96
CA ALA A 72 -10.35 7.47 -17.87
C ALA A 72 -9.78 6.52 -18.95
N PRO A 73 -8.63 6.82 -19.61
CA PRO A 73 -8.06 5.91 -20.61
C PRO A 73 -7.67 4.55 -20.03
N TYR A 74 -7.07 4.53 -18.83
CA TYR A 74 -6.69 3.29 -18.14
C TYR A 74 -7.93 2.49 -17.74
N LEU A 75 -8.96 3.14 -17.21
CA LEU A 75 -10.20 2.47 -16.83
C LEU A 75 -10.95 1.91 -18.05
N THR A 76 -10.96 2.64 -19.17
CA THR A 76 -11.53 2.15 -20.43
C THR A 76 -10.76 0.95 -20.97
N ALA A 77 -9.42 1.01 -21.00
CA ALA A 77 -8.58 -0.11 -21.44
C ALA A 77 -8.72 -1.33 -20.52
N LEU A 78 -8.78 -1.11 -19.20
CA LEU A 78 -8.99 -2.16 -18.21
C LEU A 78 -10.34 -2.86 -18.40
N ALA A 79 -11.41 -2.10 -18.70
CA ALA A 79 -12.72 -2.66 -18.96
C ALA A 79 -12.81 -3.47 -20.27
N ALA A 80 -11.91 -3.19 -21.22
CA ALA A 80 -11.82 -3.92 -22.49
C ALA A 80 -10.82 -5.08 -22.46
N ALA A 81 -10.04 -5.24 -21.39
CA ALA A 81 -9.07 -6.32 -21.26
C ALA A 81 -9.79 -7.67 -21.13
N GLU A 82 -9.47 -8.61 -22.03
CA GLU A 82 -10.04 -9.95 -22.05
C GLU A 82 -9.05 -11.00 -21.51
N THR A 83 -7.76 -10.63 -21.43
CA THR A 83 -6.68 -11.52 -21.01
C THR A 83 -5.89 -10.98 -19.82
N PRO A 84 -5.25 -11.86 -19.03
CA PRO A 84 -4.30 -11.44 -17.97
C PRO A 84 -3.15 -10.56 -18.49
N ALA A 85 -2.72 -10.76 -19.74
CA ALA A 85 -1.66 -9.96 -20.35
C ALA A 85 -2.09 -8.51 -20.61
N GLU A 86 -3.32 -8.33 -21.10
CA GLU A 86 -3.91 -6.99 -21.33
C GLU A 86 -4.15 -6.27 -20.02
N PHE A 87 -4.71 -6.97 -19.01
CA PHE A 87 -4.84 -6.41 -17.66
C PHE A 87 -3.49 -5.95 -17.10
N SER A 88 -2.45 -6.79 -17.24
CA SER A 88 -1.09 -6.49 -16.76
C SER A 88 -0.50 -5.29 -17.49
N THR A 89 -0.70 -5.20 -18.80
CA THR A 89 -0.26 -4.05 -19.61
C THR A 89 -0.88 -2.75 -19.09
N VAL A 90 -2.19 -2.74 -18.84
CA VAL A 90 -2.89 -1.54 -18.34
C VAL A 90 -2.47 -1.19 -16.91
N THR A 91 -2.35 -2.19 -16.04
CA THR A 91 -1.96 -2.01 -14.64
C THR A 91 -0.53 -1.46 -14.52
N ASN A 92 0.42 -2.06 -15.23
CA ASN A 92 1.81 -1.60 -15.20
C ASN A 92 1.96 -0.20 -15.81
N ALA A 93 1.25 0.11 -16.91
CA ALA A 93 1.26 1.45 -17.48
C ALA A 93 0.75 2.51 -16.48
N LEU A 94 -0.29 2.20 -15.69
CA LEU A 94 -0.77 3.10 -14.65
C LEU A 94 0.25 3.26 -13.50
N LEU A 95 0.85 2.16 -13.04
CA LEU A 95 1.83 2.18 -11.96
C LEU A 95 3.07 3.00 -12.37
N GLU A 96 3.60 2.81 -13.58
CA GLU A 96 4.70 3.59 -14.14
C GLU A 96 4.36 5.07 -14.26
N ALA A 97 3.14 5.40 -14.72
CA ALA A 97 2.69 6.80 -14.83
C ALA A 97 2.53 7.48 -13.46
N ALA A 98 2.10 6.73 -12.43
CA ALA A 98 1.86 7.26 -11.08
C ALA A 98 3.15 7.32 -10.22
N GLU A 99 4.15 6.51 -10.54
CA GLU A 99 5.38 6.35 -9.76
C GLU A 99 6.06 7.70 -9.41
N PRO A 100 6.30 8.64 -10.34
CA PRO A 100 7.01 9.88 -10.02
C PRO A 100 6.26 10.76 -9.01
N LEU A 101 4.93 10.83 -9.14
CA LEU A 101 4.08 11.61 -8.23
C LEU A 101 4.10 10.99 -6.83
N LEU A 102 3.92 9.68 -6.74
CA LEU A 102 3.89 8.97 -5.46
C LEU A 102 5.25 9.02 -4.76
N HIS A 103 6.36 8.90 -5.49
CA HIS A 103 7.70 9.09 -4.94
C HIS A 103 7.90 10.51 -4.39
N THR A 104 7.44 11.53 -5.11
CA THR A 104 7.51 12.92 -4.62
C THR A 104 6.76 13.11 -3.30
N VAL A 105 5.59 12.49 -3.16
CA VAL A 105 4.81 12.52 -1.91
C VAL A 105 5.53 11.76 -0.79
N VAL A 106 6.09 10.58 -1.08
CA VAL A 106 6.89 9.78 -0.14
C VAL A 106 8.09 10.58 0.37
N ASP A 107 8.83 11.23 -0.52
CA ASP A 107 10.00 12.05 -0.19
C ASP A 107 9.63 13.24 0.71
N TYR A 108 8.52 13.92 0.41
CA TYR A 108 8.01 14.99 1.25
C TYR A 108 7.64 14.49 2.64
N LEU A 109 6.91 13.38 2.75
CA LEU A 109 6.52 12.81 4.05
C LEU A 109 7.74 12.37 4.86
N ALA A 110 8.77 11.80 4.21
CA ALA A 110 10.02 11.45 4.84
C ALA A 110 10.78 12.69 5.35
N ALA A 111 10.83 13.76 4.55
CA ALA A 111 11.44 15.03 4.96
C ALA A 111 10.67 15.68 6.13
N ALA A 112 9.33 15.67 6.09
CA ALA A 112 8.47 16.18 7.16
C ALA A 112 8.65 15.38 8.46
N ALA A 113 8.74 14.05 8.38
CA ALA A 113 9.04 13.19 9.54
C ALA A 113 10.39 13.55 10.19
N GLN A 114 11.35 14.02 9.40
CA GLN A 114 12.68 14.43 9.86
C GLN A 114 12.76 15.90 10.30
N TRP A 115 11.66 16.66 10.25
CA TRP A 115 11.67 18.09 10.56
C TRP A 115 12.35 18.38 11.90
N ARG A 116 13.38 19.23 11.88
CA ARG A 116 14.23 19.57 13.04
C ARG A 116 14.75 18.34 13.81
N ARG A 117 14.99 17.23 13.12
CA ARG A 117 15.46 15.94 13.69
C ARG A 117 14.48 15.31 14.69
N GLN A 118 13.19 15.65 14.63
CA GLN A 118 12.17 15.12 15.54
C GLN A 118 12.00 13.59 15.49
N ASN A 119 12.42 12.94 14.41
CA ASN A 119 12.36 11.48 14.30
C ASN A 119 13.33 10.73 15.25
N ARG A 120 14.39 11.37 15.74
CA ARG A 120 15.41 10.67 16.53
C ARG A 120 14.86 10.32 17.93
N GLY A 121 14.65 9.02 18.18
CA GLY A 121 14.11 8.54 19.44
C GLY A 121 12.62 8.85 19.64
N ALA A 122 11.90 9.15 18.55
CA ALA A 122 10.48 9.42 18.59
C ALA A 122 9.70 8.20 19.06
N ALA A 123 8.74 8.40 19.97
CA ALA A 123 7.89 7.32 20.47
C ALA A 123 6.99 6.76 19.37
N GLN A 124 6.61 5.49 19.48
CA GLN A 124 5.63 4.87 18.59
C GLN A 124 4.32 5.66 18.62
N GLY A 125 3.72 5.91 17.44
CA GLY A 125 2.48 6.68 17.31
C GLY A 125 2.66 8.20 17.43
N SER A 126 3.89 8.70 17.61
CA SER A 126 4.17 10.13 17.53
C SER A 126 4.05 10.66 16.08
N PRO A 127 3.80 11.97 15.89
CA PRO A 127 3.66 12.56 14.55
C PRO A 127 4.79 12.21 13.55
N PRO A 128 6.10 12.28 13.88
CA PRO A 128 7.14 11.91 12.92
C PRO A 128 7.12 10.43 12.54
N VAL A 129 6.73 9.54 13.46
CA VAL A 129 6.56 8.10 13.15
C VAL A 129 5.35 7.90 12.24
N LEU A 130 4.22 8.56 12.51
CA LEU A 130 3.03 8.47 11.67
C LEU A 130 3.29 8.94 10.23
N LEU A 131 4.05 10.02 10.05
CA LEU A 131 4.44 10.51 8.73
C LEU A 131 5.34 9.52 7.98
N ARG A 132 6.31 8.92 8.68
CA ARG A 132 7.17 7.87 8.10
C ARG A 132 6.36 6.63 7.73
N ASP A 133 5.44 6.21 8.59
CA ASP A 133 4.57 5.06 8.35
C ASP A 133 3.65 5.31 7.15
N ALA A 134 3.12 6.54 7.00
CA ALA A 134 2.33 6.92 5.83
C ALA A 134 3.14 6.81 4.54
N ALA A 135 4.38 7.32 4.52
CA ALA A 135 5.29 7.17 3.38
C ALA A 135 5.54 5.69 3.04
N SER A 136 5.83 4.87 4.06
CA SER A 136 6.03 3.43 3.87
C SER A 136 4.80 2.73 3.31
N ARG A 137 3.59 3.09 3.77
CA ARG A 137 2.33 2.47 3.32
C ARG A 137 2.04 2.75 1.85
N ILE A 138 2.40 3.93 1.33
CA ILE A 138 2.28 4.24 -0.10
C ILE A 138 3.14 3.27 -0.91
N LEU A 139 4.41 3.09 -0.54
CA LEU A 139 5.32 2.15 -1.20
C LEU A 139 4.83 0.70 -1.09
N THR A 140 4.34 0.30 0.08
CA THR A 140 3.75 -1.02 0.29
C THR A 140 2.55 -1.25 -0.63
N ALA A 141 1.66 -0.27 -0.79
CA ALA A 141 0.51 -0.40 -1.68
C ALA A 141 0.93 -0.60 -3.15
N LEU A 142 1.95 0.12 -3.62
CA LEU A 142 2.53 -0.06 -4.96
C LEU A 142 3.12 -1.46 -5.14
N ALA A 143 3.89 -1.94 -4.16
CA ALA A 143 4.46 -3.29 -4.19
C ALA A 143 3.37 -4.37 -4.19
N MET A 144 2.30 -4.19 -3.43
CA MET A 144 1.17 -5.12 -3.41
C MET A 144 0.44 -5.18 -4.76
N ALA A 145 0.27 -4.03 -5.44
CA ALA A 145 -0.33 -4.00 -6.77
C ALA A 145 0.52 -4.75 -7.81
N ALA A 146 1.84 -4.51 -7.81
CA ALA A 146 2.78 -5.21 -8.69
C ALA A 146 2.84 -6.73 -8.40
N ASP A 147 2.82 -7.12 -7.12
CA ASP A 147 2.80 -8.54 -6.75
C ASP A 147 1.48 -9.22 -7.17
N ALA A 148 0.33 -8.55 -7.02
CA ALA A 148 -0.95 -9.06 -7.49
C ALA A 148 -0.96 -9.28 -9.01
N ASP A 149 -0.39 -8.36 -9.79
CA ASP A 149 -0.23 -8.51 -11.24
C ASP A 149 0.63 -9.75 -11.57
N LEU A 150 1.79 -9.89 -10.92
CA LEU A 150 2.67 -11.04 -11.11
C LEU A 150 2.01 -12.36 -10.72
N GLN A 151 1.22 -12.40 -9.66
CA GLN A 151 0.47 -13.59 -9.27
C GLN A 151 -0.54 -14.00 -10.35
N MET A 152 -1.24 -13.02 -10.95
CA MET A 152 -2.19 -13.29 -12.02
C MET A 152 -1.50 -13.79 -13.30
N LEU A 153 -0.36 -13.20 -13.66
CA LEU A 153 0.46 -13.66 -14.79
C LEU A 153 0.98 -15.09 -14.56
N ARG A 154 1.49 -15.39 -13.37
CA ARG A 154 1.95 -16.75 -13.00
C ARG A 154 0.82 -17.76 -13.13
N ALA A 155 -0.36 -17.45 -12.62
CA ALA A 155 -1.51 -18.35 -12.74
C ALA A 155 -1.88 -18.65 -14.20
N HIS A 156 -1.65 -17.71 -15.13
CA HIS A 156 -1.96 -17.87 -16.55
C HIS A 156 -0.85 -18.56 -17.35
N TYR A 157 0.41 -18.16 -17.15
CA TYR A 157 1.54 -18.58 -17.98
C TYR A 157 2.39 -19.70 -17.37
N ASP A 158 2.42 -19.81 -16.04
CA ASP A 158 3.21 -20.80 -15.30
C ASP A 158 2.39 -21.38 -14.14
N PRO A 159 1.25 -22.05 -14.45
CA PRO A 159 0.42 -22.64 -13.41
C PRO A 159 1.22 -23.75 -12.72
N SER A 160 1.36 -23.65 -11.40
CA SER A 160 2.03 -24.68 -10.61
C SER A 160 1.42 -26.04 -10.94
N PRO A 161 2.23 -27.07 -11.25
CA PRO A 161 1.69 -28.37 -11.60
C PRO A 161 0.92 -28.90 -10.39
N ASP A 162 -0.30 -29.37 -10.64
CA ASP A 162 -1.14 -29.94 -9.59
C ASP A 162 -0.48 -31.24 -9.09
N ILE A 163 0.07 -31.16 -7.88
CA ILE A 163 0.80 -32.25 -7.23
C ILE A 163 -0.10 -33.48 -7.08
N ASP A 164 -1.41 -33.28 -6.90
CA ASP A 164 -2.36 -34.40 -6.74
C ASP A 164 -2.63 -35.11 -8.07
N THR A 165 -2.70 -34.40 -9.19
CA THR A 165 -2.76 -35.04 -10.52
C THR A 165 -1.44 -35.71 -10.88
N LEU A 166 -0.30 -35.12 -10.55
CA LEU A 166 1.01 -35.76 -10.73
C LEU A 166 1.16 -37.04 -9.89
N LEU A 167 0.71 -37.04 -8.63
CA LEU A 167 0.73 -38.22 -7.77
C LEU A 167 -0.23 -39.31 -8.26
N LYS A 168 -1.43 -38.95 -8.74
CA LYS A 168 -2.39 -39.90 -9.33
C LYS A 168 -1.89 -40.48 -10.65
N GLN A 169 -1.25 -39.68 -11.50
CA GLN A 169 -0.60 -40.17 -12.72
C GLN A 169 0.56 -41.11 -12.40
N ALA A 170 1.43 -40.77 -11.44
CA ALA A 170 2.52 -41.63 -11.00
C ALA A 170 2.04 -42.97 -10.40
N GLN A 171 0.85 -42.99 -9.78
CA GLN A 171 0.21 -44.22 -9.29
C GLN A 171 -0.44 -45.03 -10.41
N GLY A 172 -1.04 -44.37 -11.43
CA GLY A 172 -1.62 -45.02 -12.61
C GLY A 172 -0.58 -45.57 -13.60
N SER A 173 0.64 -45.04 -13.60
CA SER A 173 1.76 -45.52 -14.45
C SER A 173 2.53 -46.70 -13.87
N ARG A 174 2.14 -47.26 -12.70
CA ARG A 174 2.65 -48.56 -12.23
C ARG A 174 2.02 -49.72 -13.00
N GLY A 175 2.06 -49.63 -14.33
CA GLY A 175 1.76 -50.75 -15.23
C GLY A 175 2.98 -51.65 -15.33
N THR A 176 2.84 -52.87 -14.81
CA THR A 176 3.65 -54.10 -15.00
C THR A 176 5.18 -53.96 -15.16
N PRO A 177 5.99 -54.62 -14.31
CA PRO A 177 7.44 -54.67 -14.52
C PRO A 177 7.78 -55.29 -15.90
N PRO A 178 8.87 -54.86 -16.57
CA PRO A 178 9.27 -55.41 -17.84
C PRO A 178 9.49 -56.93 -17.71
N ALA A 179 8.93 -57.69 -18.64
CA ALA A 179 9.13 -59.14 -18.68
C ALA A 179 10.63 -59.47 -18.78
N PRO A 180 11.15 -60.44 -18.00
CA PRO A 180 12.54 -60.84 -18.11
C PRO A 180 12.82 -61.42 -19.50
N PRO A 181 14.05 -61.22 -20.04
CA PRO A 181 14.37 -61.67 -21.39
C PRO A 181 14.30 -63.20 -21.50
N PRO A 182 13.91 -63.75 -22.67
CA PRO A 182 13.84 -65.18 -22.86
C PRO A 182 15.23 -65.81 -22.71
N THR A 183 15.32 -66.86 -21.89
CA THR A 183 16.50 -67.71 -21.76
C THR A 183 16.84 -68.32 -23.11
N GLY A 184 17.94 -67.86 -23.69
CA GLY A 184 18.50 -68.42 -24.92
C GLY A 184 18.79 -69.91 -24.74
N GLN A 185 18.17 -70.71 -25.59
CA GLN A 185 18.55 -72.11 -25.79
C GLN A 185 19.99 -72.14 -26.29
N HIS A 186 20.89 -72.71 -25.49
CA HIS A 186 22.24 -73.07 -25.95
C HIS A 186 22.12 -74.13 -27.06
N PRO A 187 22.63 -73.88 -28.29
CA PRO A 187 22.79 -74.94 -29.28
C PRO A 187 24.01 -75.79 -28.89
N GLY A 188 23.85 -77.11 -29.00
CA GLY A 188 24.91 -78.06 -28.71
C GLY A 188 26.12 -77.96 -29.64
N SER A 189 27.29 -78.25 -29.07
CA SER A 189 28.43 -78.85 -29.76
C SER A 189 28.86 -80.02 -28.87
N GLY A 190 28.76 -81.29 -29.25
CA GLY A 190 29.43 -81.84 -30.42
C GLY A 190 30.85 -82.25 -30.03
N GLY A 191 31.03 -83.49 -29.55
CA GLY A 191 32.35 -84.08 -29.30
C GLY A 191 32.25 -85.58 -28.95
N PRO A 192 33.20 -86.44 -29.35
CA PRO A 192 32.86 -87.70 -30.03
C PRO A 192 33.29 -89.01 -29.33
N ARG A 193 32.73 -90.11 -29.86
CA ARG A 193 33.21 -91.52 -29.92
C ARG A 193 33.50 -92.29 -28.62
N ARG A 194 32.75 -93.38 -28.42
CA ARG A 194 33.24 -94.75 -28.70
C ARG A 194 32.09 -95.73 -28.87
#